data_AF-A0A0Q9M3R6-F1
#
_entry.id   AF-A0A0Q9M3R6-F1
#
_cell.length_a   1.000
_cell.length_b   1.000
_cell.length_c   1.000
_cell.angle_alpha   90.00
_cell.angle_beta   90.00
_cell.angle_gamma   90.00
#
_symmetry.space_group_name_H-M   'P 1'
#
loop_
_entity.id
_entity.type
_entity.pdbx_description
1 polymer ?
#
loop_
_entity_poly.entity_id
_entity_poly.type
_entity_poly.pdbx_seq_one_letter_code
_entity_poly.pdbx_strand_id
1 'polypeptide(L)'
;MRAGRVIDWATALETSPEELHRRLRGLWQEQEDVYAREARIREQLHACPDRELDSRLMQAERHIARAAVLLGEASVDSARVRY
;
A
#
# COMPACT_ATOMS: atom_id res chain seq x y z
N MET A 1 -8.74 12.54 -12.44
CA MET A 1 -7.37 13.08 -12.49
C MET A 1 -6.63 12.32 -13.58
N ARG A 2 -6.11 13.02 -14.59
CA ARG A 2 -5.48 12.43 -15.78
C ARG A 2 -4.12 11.83 -15.38
N ALA A 3 -3.88 10.59 -15.81
CA ALA A 3 -2.65 9.84 -15.65
C ALA A 3 -1.41 10.67 -15.99
N GLY A 4 -0.68 11.10 -14.95
CA GLY A 4 0.72 11.51 -15.07
C GLY A 4 1.53 10.22 -15.19
N ARG A 5 2.19 10.03 -16.32
CA ARG A 5 2.89 8.80 -16.69
C ARG A 5 3.99 8.54 -15.66
N VAL A 6 4.37 7.29 -15.42
CA VAL A 6 5.45 6.94 -14.46
C VAL A 6 6.77 7.67 -14.70
N ILE A 7 7.00 8.16 -15.92
CA ILE A 7 8.09 9.07 -16.27
C ILE A 7 7.99 10.40 -15.52
N ASP A 8 6.79 10.96 -15.36
CA ASP A 8 6.54 12.21 -14.64
C ASP A 8 6.85 12.02 -13.14
N TRP A 9 6.49 10.87 -12.57
CA TRP A 9 6.81 10.51 -11.19
C TRP A 9 8.30 10.24 -11.00
N ALA A 10 8.92 9.50 -11.91
CA ALA A 10 10.35 9.23 -11.89
C ALA A 10 11.14 10.55 -11.97
N THR A 11 10.69 11.48 -12.81
CA THR A 11 11.28 12.82 -12.95
C THR A 11 11.07 13.66 -11.69
N ALA A 12 9.85 13.70 -11.14
CA ALA A 12 9.54 14.46 -9.92
C ALA A 12 10.26 13.93 -8.68
N LEU A 13 10.53 12.63 -8.63
CA LEU A 13 11.25 11.96 -7.54
C LEU A 13 12.75 11.81 -7.82
N GLU A 14 13.25 12.43 -8.90
CA GLU A 14 14.66 12.38 -9.32
C GLU A 14 15.24 10.95 -9.33
N THR A 15 14.48 10.00 -9.88
CA THR A 15 14.80 8.58 -9.87
C THR A 15 14.58 7.94 -11.24
N SER A 16 15.09 6.72 -11.46
CA SER A 16 14.82 6.00 -12.71
C SER A 16 13.47 5.27 -12.64
N PRO A 17 12.79 5.06 -13.78
CA PRO A 17 11.57 4.26 -13.83
C PRO A 17 11.73 2.85 -13.26
N GLU A 18 12.89 2.21 -13.47
CA GLU A 18 13.20 0.88 -12.92
C GLU A 18 13.28 0.92 -11.39
N GLU A 19 13.92 1.94 -10.84
CA GLU A 19 14.06 2.13 -9.40
C GLU A 19 12.71 2.44 -8.76
N LEU A 20 11.89 3.30 -9.39
CA LEU A 20 10.52 3.56 -8.98
C LEU A 20 9.67 2.29 -8.97
N HIS A 21 9.75 1.48 -10.02
CA HIS A 21 9.04 0.19 -10.09
C HIS A 21 9.54 -0.82 -9.02
N ARG A 22 10.84 -0.85 -8.74
CA ARG A 22 11.41 -1.68 -7.66
C ARG A 22 10.87 -1.25 -6.30
N ARG A 23 10.84 0.06 -6.01
CA ARG A 23 10.29 0.62 -4.78
C ARG A 23 8.80 0.35 -4.62
N LEU A 24 8.01 0.55 -5.67
CA LEU A 24 6.58 0.25 -5.65
C LEU A 24 6.30 -1.23 -5.34
N ARG A 25 7.08 -2.15 -5.91
CA ARG A 25 6.97 -3.58 -5.58
C ARG A 25 7.36 -3.89 -4.13
N GLY A 26 8.40 -3.22 -3.61
CA GLY A 26 8.77 -3.35 -2.19
C GLY A 26 7.66 -2.89 -1.26
N LEU A 27 7.10 -1.71 -1.53
CA LEU A 27 5.96 -1.17 -0.77
C LEU A 27 4.73 -2.08 -0.85
N TRP A 28 4.48 -2.72 -2.00
CA TRP A 28 3.42 -3.71 -2.14
C TRP A 28 3.64 -4.92 -1.22
N GLN A 29 4.87 -5.43 -1.13
CA GLN A 29 5.18 -6.54 -0.23
C GLN A 29 5.03 -6.15 1.24
N GLU A 30 5.51 -4.97 1.63
CA GLU A 30 5.33 -4.44 2.99
C GLU A 30 3.84 -4.26 3.32
N GLN A 31 3.04 -3.84 2.35
CA GLN A 31 1.59 -3.70 2.49
C GLN A 31 0.91 -5.05 2.79
N GLU A 32 1.29 -6.12 2.11
CA GLU A 32 0.80 -7.49 2.38
C GLU A 32 1.18 -7.96 3.80
N ASP A 33 2.41 -7.68 4.24
CA ASP A 33 2.85 -8.00 5.61
C ASP A 33 2.02 -7.26 6.68
N VAL A 34 1.64 -6.01 6.41
CA VAL A 34 0.80 -5.22 7.31
C VAL A 34 -0.61 -5.81 7.38
N TYR A 35 -1.20 -6.25 6.26
CA TYR A 35 -2.49 -6.95 6.26
C TYR A 35 -2.44 -8.25 7.07
N ALA A 36 -1.37 -9.03 6.93
CA ALA A 36 -1.21 -10.27 7.70
C ALA A 36 -1.15 -10.00 9.22
N ARG A 37 -0.49 -8.91 9.63
CA ARG A 37 -0.45 -8.49 11.05
C ARG A 37 -1.81 -8.01 11.54
N GLU A 38 -2.52 -7.22 10.74
CA GLU A 38 -3.88 -6.74 11.04
C GLU A 38 -4.85 -7.91 11.26
N ALA A 39 -4.84 -8.90 10.36
CA ALA A 39 -5.65 -10.11 10.49
C ALA A 39 -5.37 -10.85 11.81
N ARG A 40 -4.09 -10.98 12.19
CA ARG A 40 -3.71 -11.62 13.46
C ARG A 40 -4.21 -10.86 14.69
N ILE A 41 -4.17 -9.53 14.67
CA ILE A 41 -4.70 -8.70 15.78
C ILE A 41 -6.22 -8.86 15.87
N ARG A 42 -6.92 -8.94 14.72
CA ARG A 42 -8.36 -9.21 14.66
C ARG A 42 -8.72 -10.54 15.32
N GLU A 43 -7.99 -11.61 14.99
CA GLU A 43 -8.17 -12.92 15.61
C GLU A 43 -7.96 -12.87 17.14
N GLN A 44 -6.96 -12.12 17.60
CA GLN A 44 -6.70 -11.93 19.04
C GLN A 44 -7.83 -11.17 19.74
N LEU A 45 -8.36 -10.12 19.11
CA LEU A 45 -9.50 -9.35 19.64
C LEU A 45 -10.78 -10.19 19.71
N HIS A 46 -10.99 -11.11 18.78
CA HIS A 46 -12.10 -12.07 18.85
C HIS A 46 -11.99 -12.97 20.09
N ALA A 47 -10.78 -13.39 20.47
CA ALA A 47 -10.54 -14.19 21.65
C ALA A 47 -10.54 -13.39 22.97
N CYS A 48 -10.08 -12.13 22.93
CA CYS A 48 -10.00 -11.23 24.07
C CYS A 48 -10.45 -9.82 23.67
N PRO A 49 -11.74 -9.47 23.87
CA PRO A 49 -12.27 -8.19 23.40
C PRO A 49 -11.67 -6.99 24.15
N ASP A 50 -11.10 -6.04 23.39
CA ASP A 50 -10.65 -4.74 23.87
C ASP A 50 -11.19 -3.64 22.94
N ARG A 51 -12.04 -2.75 23.48
CA ARG A 51 -12.73 -1.72 22.69
C ARG A 51 -11.80 -0.62 22.18
N GLU A 52 -10.76 -0.27 22.94
CA GLU A 52 -9.82 0.77 22.53
C GLU A 52 -8.92 0.25 21.41
N LEU A 53 -8.45 -0.98 21.55
CA LEU A 53 -7.65 -1.67 20.53
C LEU A 53 -8.47 -1.91 19.26
N ASP A 54 -9.74 -2.33 19.38
CA ASP A 54 -10.65 -2.51 18.23
C ASP A 54 -10.87 -1.21 17.44
N SER A 55 -11.12 -0.09 18.13
CA SER A 55 -11.26 1.22 17.49
C SER A 55 -9.98 1.66 16.75
N ARG A 56 -8.81 1.45 17.38
CA ARG A 56 -7.50 1.72 16.76
C ARG A 56 -7.25 0.83 15.55
N LEU A 57 -7.61 -0.45 15.63
CA LEU A 57 -7.46 -1.40 14.54
C LEU A 57 -8.36 -1.02 13.35
N MET A 58 -9.63 -0.67 13.59
CA MET A 58 -10.52 -0.15 12.54
C MET A 58 -9.95 1.11 11.86
N GLN A 59 -9.29 2.00 12.61
CA GLN A 59 -8.62 3.15 12.01
C GLN A 59 -7.42 2.72 11.15
N ALA A 60 -6.59 1.80 11.66
CA ALA A 60 -5.45 1.26 10.92
C ALA A 60 -5.89 0.59 9.62
N GLU A 61 -6.92 -0.25 9.65
CA GLU A 61 -7.51 -0.92 8.47
C GLU A 61 -7.91 0.07 7.38
N ARG A 62 -8.55 1.19 7.75
CA ARG A 62 -8.90 2.24 6.79
C ARG A 62 -7.67 2.86 6.13
N HIS A 63 -6.58 3.05 6.89
CA HIS A 63 -5.34 3.58 6.35
C HIS A 63 -4.63 2.56 5.45
N ILE A 64 -4.59 1.30 5.86
CA ILE A 64 -4.04 0.18 5.08
C ILE A 64 -4.80 0.06 3.76
N ALA A 65 -6.14 0.00 3.78
CA ALA A 65 -6.95 -0.09 2.57
C ALA A 65 -6.70 1.06 1.58
N ARG A 66 -6.57 2.29 2.08
CA ARG A 66 -6.23 3.46 1.24
C ARG A 66 -4.84 3.34 0.63
N ALA A 67 -3.85 2.92 1.41
CA ALA A 67 -2.48 2.72 0.93
C ALA A 67 -2.43 1.65 -0.17
N ALA A 68 -3.16 0.54 -0.01
CA ALA A 68 -3.24 -0.52 -1.01
C ALA A 68 -3.80 -0.02 -2.35
N VAL A 69 -4.85 0.79 -2.32
CA VAL A 69 -5.43 1.39 -3.54
C VAL A 69 -4.40 2.27 -4.25
N LEU A 70 -3.74 3.17 -3.53
CA LEU A 70 -2.74 4.07 -4.10
C LEU A 70 -1.54 3.32 -4.68
N LEU A 71 -1.05 2.29 -3.97
CA LEU A 71 0.03 1.43 -4.44
C LEU A 71 -0.37 0.60 -5.66
N GLY A 72 -1.60 0.09 -5.69
CA GLY A 72 -2.15 -0.65 -6.82
C GLY A 72 -2.27 0.22 -8.08
N GLU A 73 -2.82 1.43 -7.94
CA GLU A 73 -2.91 2.41 -9.03
C GLU A 73 -1.52 2.76 -9.58
N ALA A 74 -0.58 3.12 -8.69
CA ALA A 74 0.80 3.43 -9.08
C ALA A 74 1.52 2.23 -9.74
N SER A 75 1.27 1.02 -9.25
CA SER A 75 1.87 -0.21 -9.80
C SER A 75 1.35 -0.51 -11.21
N VAL A 76 0.03 -0.42 -11.44
CA VAL A 76 -0.59 -0.63 -12.76
C VAL A 76 -0.07 0.41 -13.76
N ASP A 77 0.02 1.67 -13.35
CA ASP A 77 0.55 2.74 -14.20
C ASP A 77 2.03 2.47 -14.57
N SER A 78 2.83 1.94 -13.63
CA SER A 78 4.24 1.59 -13.91
C SER A 78 4.42 0.45 -14.90
N ALA A 79 3.54 -0.56 -14.85
CA ALA A 79 3.61 -1.71 -15.74
C ALA A 79 3.26 -1.34 -17.19
N ARG A 80 2.39 -0.34 -17.40
CA ARG A 80 1.96 0.13 -18.73
C ARG A 80 3.03 0.88 -19.52
N VAL A 81 4.12 1.33 -18.89
CA VAL A 81 5.23 2.03 -19.56
C VAL A 81 6.27 1.05 -20.14
N ARG A 82 6.22 -0.23 -19.76
CA ARG A 82 7.16 -1.26 -20.23
C ARG A 82 6.77 -1.96 -21.54
N TYR A 83 5.62 -1.63 -22.14
CA TYR A 83 5.12 -2.21 -23.40
C TYR A 83 4.75 -1.13 -24.41
#